data_AF-A0A7X7SMT1-F1
#
_entry.id   AF-A0A7X7SMT1-F1
#
_cell.length_a   1.000
_cell.length_b   1.000
_cell.length_c   1.000
_cell.angle_alpha   90.00
_cell.angle_beta   90.00
_cell.angle_gamma   90.00
#
_symmetry.space_group_name_H-M   'P 1'
#
loop_
_entity.id
_entity.type
_entity.pdbx_description
1 polymer ?
#
loop_
_entity_poly.entity_id
_entity_poly.type
_entity_poly.pdbx_seq_one_letter_code
_entity_poly.pdbx_strand_id
1 'polypeptide(L)'
;MRLDVIVMIFLISQMTAAPGTFLMGRLADKIGAKPTISILIVLWITVLGYAVFASSFIDFLIIGLMAGVGVGALTTVSRTMMSLVSPAAHQAEFFGFFAVAGRASAVLGPPLFGAVSSLTGDLRYALPALMLLLAAALVLVQRVDTGTNAEGGSHPG
;
A
#
# COMPACT_ATOMS: atom_id res chain seq x y z
N MET A 1 6.65 25.69 -2.97
CA MET A 1 7.69 24.81 -2.38
C MET A 1 8.83 24.72 -3.39
N ARG A 2 10.09 24.90 -2.97
CA ARG A 2 11.22 24.86 -3.92
C ARG A 2 11.50 23.40 -4.32
N LEU A 3 11.93 23.18 -5.57
CA LEU A 3 12.18 21.83 -6.12
C LEU A 3 13.21 21.04 -5.29
N ASP A 4 14.20 21.72 -4.73
CA ASP A 4 15.20 21.12 -3.83
C ASP A 4 14.58 20.42 -2.62
N VAL A 5 13.57 21.04 -2.01
CA VAL A 5 12.88 20.48 -0.82
C VAL A 5 12.07 19.23 -1.19
N ILE A 6 11.41 19.23 -2.34
CA ILE A 6 10.61 18.09 -2.82
C ILE A 6 11.54 16.90 -3.09
N VAL A 7 12.66 17.13 -3.78
CA VAL A 7 13.65 16.08 -4.07
C VAL A 7 14.25 15.53 -2.79
N MET A 8 14.55 16.38 -1.80
CA MET A 8 15.10 15.93 -0.53
C MET A 8 14.13 15.03 0.25
N ILE A 9 12.85 15.42 0.37
CA ILE A 9 11.82 14.61 1.02
C ILE A 9 11.65 13.27 0.29
N PHE A 10 11.66 13.30 -1.05
CA PHE A 10 11.60 12.08 -1.85
C PHE A 10 12.78 11.14 -1.55
N LEU A 11 14.02 11.65 -1.55
CA LEU A 11 15.20 10.83 -1.26
C LEU A 11 15.17 10.23 0.15
N ILE A 12 14.76 11.01 1.15
CA ILE A 12 14.62 10.53 2.54
C ILE A 12 13.56 9.41 2.62
N SER A 13 12.42 9.59 1.93
CA SER A 13 11.39 8.55 1.82
C SER A 13 11.96 7.26 1.24
N GLN A 14 12.78 7.34 0.19
CA GLN A 14 13.41 6.16 -0.41
C GLN A 14 14.41 5.47 0.53
N MET A 15 15.21 6.22 1.29
CA MET A 15 16.12 5.64 2.27
C MET A 15 15.36 4.92 3.40
N THR A 16 14.17 5.41 3.74
CA THR A 16 13.31 4.82 4.78
C THR A 16 12.50 3.62 4.26
N ALA A 17 12.36 3.50 2.94
CA ALA A 17 11.72 2.34 2.33
C ALA A 17 12.48 1.05 2.64
N ALA A 18 13.82 1.06 2.60
CA ALA A 18 14.63 -0.12 2.91
C ALA A 18 14.33 -0.75 4.30
N PRO A 19 14.39 0.00 5.43
CA PRO A 19 14.05 -0.55 6.74
C PRO A 19 12.57 -0.93 6.85
N GLY A 20 11.66 -0.17 6.23
CA GLY A 20 10.23 -0.52 6.23
C GLY A 20 9.93 -1.84 5.53
N THR A 21 10.67 -2.12 4.45
CA THR A 21 10.62 -3.38 3.69
C THR A 21 11.02 -4.55 4.57
N PHE A 22 12.10 -4.42 5.34
CA PHE A 22 12.58 -5.46 6.25
C PHE A 22 11.62 -5.68 7.43
N LEU A 23 11.16 -4.61 8.06
CA LEU A 23 10.28 -4.68 9.23
C LEU A 23 8.95 -5.36 8.89
N MET A 24 8.30 -4.93 7.80
CA MET A 24 7.02 -5.51 7.39
C MET A 24 7.13 -6.84 6.66
N GLY A 25 8.26 -7.12 5.99
CA GLY A 25 8.54 -8.47 5.49
C GLY A 25 8.56 -9.48 6.63
N ARG A 26 9.33 -9.18 7.69
CA ARG A 26 9.41 -10.05 8.88
C ARG A 26 8.07 -10.14 9.63
N LEU A 27 7.26 -9.09 9.60
CA LEU A 27 5.91 -9.11 10.17
C LEU A 27 4.99 -10.01 9.33
N ALA A 28 4.97 -9.87 8.01
CA ALA A 28 4.20 -10.72 7.10
C ALA A 28 4.54 -12.21 7.23
N ASP A 29 5.80 -12.55 7.46
CA ASP A 29 6.20 -13.94 7.70
C ASP A 29 5.65 -14.50 9.03
N LYS A 30 5.44 -13.64 10.04
CA LYS A 30 4.95 -14.04 11.37
C LYS A 30 3.44 -14.09 11.51
N ILE A 31 2.74 -13.05 11.05
CA ILE A 31 1.28 -12.92 11.21
C ILE A 31 0.50 -13.27 9.95
N GLY A 32 1.21 -13.57 8.84
CA GLY A 32 0.61 -13.78 7.53
C GLY A 32 0.44 -12.47 6.77
N ALA A 33 0.43 -12.54 5.45
CA ALA A 33 0.50 -11.33 4.64
C ALA A 33 -0.86 -10.59 4.48
N LYS A 34 -2.02 -11.25 4.72
CA LYS A 34 -3.35 -10.61 4.76
C LYS A 34 -3.47 -9.57 5.89
N PRO A 35 -3.20 -9.90 7.17
CA PRO A 35 -3.24 -8.90 8.23
C PRO A 35 -2.15 -7.83 8.06
N THR A 36 -1.00 -8.15 7.47
CA THR A 36 0.02 -7.14 7.16
C THR A 36 -0.42 -6.11 6.12
N ILE A 37 -1.16 -6.53 5.07
CA ILE A 37 -1.77 -5.58 4.12
C ILE A 37 -2.78 -4.68 4.85
N SER A 38 -3.57 -5.24 5.77
CA SER A 38 -4.54 -4.44 6.54
C SER A 38 -3.84 -3.39 7.41
N ILE A 39 -2.74 -3.74 8.08
CA ILE A 39 -1.89 -2.81 8.84
C ILE A 39 -1.33 -1.72 7.91
N LEU A 40 -0.89 -2.09 6.71
CA LEU A 40 -0.39 -1.12 5.72
C LEU A 40 -1.46 -0.13 5.29
N ILE A 41 -2.69 -0.58 5.05
CA ILE A 41 -3.80 0.31 4.69
C ILE A 41 -4.09 1.28 5.83
N VAL A 42 -4.11 0.80 7.08
CA VAL A 42 -4.29 1.67 8.27
C VAL A 42 -3.15 2.68 8.42
N LEU A 43 -1.91 2.26 8.18
CA LEU A 43 -0.75 3.15 8.15
C LEU A 43 -0.97 4.26 7.11
N TRP A 44 -1.36 3.92 5.88
CA TRP A 44 -1.62 4.89 4.81
C TRP A 44 -2.77 5.85 5.14
N ILE A 45 -3.87 5.36 5.72
CA ILE A 45 -4.96 6.23 6.18
C ILE A 45 -4.45 7.22 7.24
N THR A 46 -3.60 6.77 8.17
CA THR A 46 -3.00 7.64 9.19
C THR A 46 -2.08 8.70 8.56
N VAL A 47 -1.25 8.30 7.59
CA VAL A 47 -0.36 9.21 6.86
C VAL A 47 -1.16 10.27 6.09
N LEU A 48 -2.21 9.87 5.37
CA LEU A 48 -3.07 10.82 4.65
C LEU A 48 -3.83 11.72 5.61
N GLY A 49 -4.33 11.19 6.73
CA GLY A 49 -4.99 11.98 7.78
C GLY A 49 -4.06 13.04 8.36
N TYR A 50 -2.81 12.68 8.66
CA TYR A 50 -1.81 13.63 9.14
C TYR A 50 -1.42 14.67 8.07
N ALA A 51 -1.34 14.24 6.80
CA ALA A 51 -1.05 15.13 5.66
C ALA A 51 -2.11 16.21 5.41
N VAL A 52 -3.38 16.00 5.82
CA VAL A 52 -4.40 17.06 5.75
C VAL A 52 -4.07 18.24 6.67
N PHE A 53 -3.51 17.97 7.85
CA PHE A 53 -3.16 19.00 8.84
C PHE A 53 -1.73 19.53 8.70
N ALA A 54 -0.88 18.83 7.95
CA ALA A 54 0.50 19.20 7.72
C ALA A 54 0.62 20.60 7.10
N SER A 55 1.45 21.42 7.73
CA SER A 55 1.71 22.81 7.30
C SER A 55 3.17 23.21 7.47
N SER A 56 3.94 22.48 8.28
CA SER A 56 5.37 22.69 8.51
C SER A 56 6.22 21.73 7.69
N PHE A 57 7.46 22.15 7.41
CA PHE A 57 8.48 21.31 6.79
C PHE A 57 8.74 20.01 7.58
N ILE A 58 8.69 20.07 8.91
CA ILE A 58 8.86 18.90 9.77
C ILE A 58 7.70 17.90 9.57
N ASP A 59 6.47 18.38 9.38
CA ASP A 59 5.32 17.50 9.13
C ASP A 59 5.53 16.71 7.82
N PHE A 60 6.02 17.38 6.77
CA PHE A 60 6.32 16.74 5.49
C PHE A 60 7.46 15.72 5.59
N LEU A 61 8.45 15.95 6.46
CA LEU A 61 9.51 14.97 6.73
C LEU A 61 8.95 13.72 7.42
N ILE A 62 8.11 13.90 8.45
CA ILE A 62 7.45 12.78 9.16
C ILE A 62 6.58 11.99 8.18
N ILE A 63 5.78 12.67 7.35
CA ILE A 63 4.98 12.06 6.30
C ILE A 63 5.86 11.27 5.33
N GLY A 64 6.97 11.85 4.87
CA GLY A 64 7.91 11.19 3.97
C GLY A 64 8.55 9.95 4.58
N LEU A 65 8.92 9.98 5.86
CA LEU A 65 9.42 8.82 6.60
C LEU A 65 8.38 7.70 6.66
N MET A 66 7.15 8.02 7.10
CA MET A 66 6.08 7.03 7.22
C MET A 66 5.64 6.47 5.86
N ALA A 67 5.51 7.34 4.84
CA ALA A 67 5.19 6.95 3.48
C ALA A 67 6.28 6.06 2.89
N GLY A 68 7.56 6.41 3.11
CA GLY A 68 8.71 5.59 2.69
C GLY A 68 8.62 4.17 3.24
N VAL A 69 8.41 4.04 4.56
CA VAL A 69 8.16 2.73 5.20
C VAL A 69 7.00 2.00 4.53
N GLY A 70 5.87 2.69 4.32
CA GLY A 70 4.67 2.13 3.70
C GLY A 70 4.89 1.63 2.27
N VAL A 71 5.62 2.38 1.43
CA VAL A 71 5.94 1.99 0.04
C VAL A 71 6.85 0.75 0.01
N GLY A 72 7.91 0.75 0.82
CA GLY A 72 8.84 -0.38 0.90
C GLY A 72 8.14 -1.65 1.39
N ALA A 73 7.37 -1.52 2.47
CA ALA A 73 6.56 -2.59 3.01
C ALA A 73 5.54 -3.15 2.00
N LEU A 74 4.78 -2.28 1.33
CA LEU A 74 3.79 -2.67 0.34
C LEU A 74 4.42 -3.48 -0.81
N THR A 75 5.61 -3.07 -1.26
CA THR A 75 6.33 -3.74 -2.36
C THR A 75 6.75 -5.17 -1.99
N THR A 76 7.13 -5.43 -0.74
CA THR A 76 7.49 -6.77 -0.27
C THR A 76 6.28 -7.62 0.06
N VAL A 77 5.33 -7.08 0.83
CA VAL A 77 4.14 -7.83 1.25
C VAL A 77 3.28 -8.25 0.06
N SER A 78 3.18 -7.39 -0.97
CA SER A 78 2.46 -7.73 -2.21
C SER A 78 3.09 -8.91 -2.94
N ARG A 79 4.42 -8.98 -3.01
CA ARG A 79 5.13 -10.13 -3.61
C ARG A 79 4.92 -11.39 -2.80
N THR A 80 5.00 -11.30 -1.46
CA THR A 80 4.75 -12.43 -0.56
C THR A 80 3.33 -12.97 -0.73
N MET A 81 2.31 -12.11 -0.69
CA MET A 81 0.91 -12.51 -0.94
C MET A 81 0.74 -13.18 -2.31
N MET A 82 1.32 -12.60 -3.36
CA MET A 82 1.22 -13.16 -4.70
C MET A 82 1.84 -14.56 -4.76
N SER A 83 2.98 -14.78 -4.10
CA SER A 83 3.63 -16.09 -4.03
C SER A 83 2.80 -17.13 -3.26
N LEU A 84 2.05 -16.71 -2.23
CA LEU A 84 1.20 -17.59 -1.42
C LEU A 84 -0.11 -17.97 -2.11
N VAL A 85 -0.66 -17.07 -2.94
CA VAL A 85 -1.95 -17.29 -3.63
C VAL A 85 -1.77 -17.98 -4.99
N SER A 86 -0.57 -17.92 -5.58
CA SER A 86 -0.31 -18.51 -6.90
C SER A 86 -0.10 -20.03 -6.84
N PRO A 87 -0.88 -20.85 -7.55
CA PRO A 87 -0.60 -22.28 -7.71
C PRO A 87 0.73 -22.48 -8.45
N ALA A 88 1.58 -23.41 -7.98
CA ALA A 88 2.91 -23.64 -8.54
C ALA A 88 2.93 -23.89 -10.07
N ALA A 89 1.85 -24.46 -10.62
CA ALA A 89 1.70 -24.74 -12.05
C ALA A 89 1.37 -23.49 -12.91
N HIS A 90 0.80 -22.43 -12.34
CA HIS A 90 0.33 -21.24 -13.07
C HIS A 90 0.92 -19.92 -12.53
N GLN A 91 2.01 -20.00 -11.77
CA GLN A 91 2.60 -18.84 -11.11
C GLN A 91 2.94 -17.70 -12.08
N ALA A 92 3.46 -18.01 -13.27
CA ALA A 92 3.78 -17.01 -14.28
C ALA A 92 2.56 -16.26 -14.83
N GLU A 93 1.42 -16.93 -14.97
CA GLU A 93 0.17 -16.34 -15.47
C GLU A 93 -0.45 -15.41 -14.43
N PHE A 94 -0.51 -15.86 -13.18
CA PHE A 94 -0.98 -15.08 -12.04
C PHE A 94 -0.11 -13.82 -11.80
N PHE A 95 1.22 -13.95 -11.83
CA PHE A 95 2.13 -12.80 -11.77
C PHE A 95 2.00 -11.87 -12.99
N GLY A 96 1.73 -12.43 -14.18
CA GLY A 96 1.45 -11.67 -15.39
C GLY A 96 0.22 -10.79 -15.24
N PHE A 97 -0.90 -11.34 -14.78
CA PHE A 97 -2.12 -10.59 -14.48
C PHE A 97 -1.91 -9.52 -13.41
N PHE A 98 -1.22 -9.85 -12.31
CA PHE A 98 -0.89 -8.88 -11.27
C PHE A 98 -0.05 -7.71 -11.81
N ALA A 99 0.95 -8.00 -12.65
CA ALA A 99 1.78 -6.97 -13.27
C ALA A 99 0.98 -6.06 -14.21
N VAL A 100 0.05 -6.61 -14.99
CA VAL A 100 -0.84 -5.83 -15.86
C VAL A 100 -1.78 -4.96 -15.03
N ALA A 101 -2.41 -5.52 -14.00
CA ALA A 101 -3.28 -4.77 -13.10
C ALA A 101 -2.53 -3.63 -12.38
N GLY A 102 -1.30 -3.89 -11.94
CA GLY A 102 -0.44 -2.88 -11.32
C GLY A 102 -0.08 -1.75 -12.30
N ARG A 103 0.25 -2.09 -13.55
CA ARG A 103 0.52 -1.10 -14.61
C ARG A 103 -0.73 -0.29 -14.95
N ALA A 104 -1.88 -0.93 -15.09
CA ALA A 104 -3.15 -0.24 -15.32
C ALA A 104 -3.47 0.73 -14.18
N SER A 105 -3.27 0.31 -12.92
CA SER A 105 -3.43 1.18 -11.75
C SER A 105 -2.46 2.36 -11.76
N ALA A 106 -1.20 2.15 -12.17
CA ALA A 106 -0.21 3.22 -12.27
C ALA A 106 -0.53 4.24 -13.39
N VAL A 107 -1.18 3.80 -14.47
CA VAL A 107 -1.61 4.68 -15.57
C VAL A 107 -2.89 5.42 -15.21
N LEU A 108 -3.86 4.76 -14.58
CA LEU A 108 -5.15 5.35 -14.20
C LEU A 108 -5.06 6.23 -12.95
N GLY A 109 -4.08 5.97 -12.06
CA GLY A 109 -3.90 6.69 -10.80
C GLY A 109 -3.72 8.21 -10.96
N PRO A 110 -2.71 8.69 -11.70
CA PRO A 110 -2.46 10.12 -11.85
C PRO A 110 -3.62 10.90 -12.51
N PRO A 111 -4.27 10.41 -13.59
CA PRO A 111 -5.46 11.05 -14.14
C PRO A 111 -6.63 11.12 -13.15
N LEU A 112 -6.91 10.04 -12.42
CA LEU A 112 -7.97 10.04 -11.39
C LEU A 112 -7.65 11.02 -10.27
N PHE A 113 -6.42 11.00 -9.77
CA PHE A 113 -5.95 11.94 -8.75
C PHE A 113 -6.01 13.39 -9.24
N GLY A 114 -5.56 13.66 -10.47
CA GLY A 114 -5.62 14.97 -11.10
C GLY A 114 -7.05 15.46 -11.32
N ALA A 115 -7.96 14.58 -11.74
CA ALA A 115 -9.38 14.91 -11.89
C ALA A 115 -10.02 15.29 -10.54
N VAL A 116 -9.81 14.46 -9.51
CA VAL A 116 -10.31 14.73 -8.15
C VAL A 116 -9.70 16.03 -7.60
N SER A 117 -8.39 16.24 -7.76
CA SER A 117 -7.73 17.47 -7.32
C SER A 117 -8.22 18.71 -8.08
N SER A 118 -8.55 18.59 -9.37
CA SER A 118 -9.03 19.70 -10.18
C SER A 118 -10.48 20.08 -9.84
N LEU A 119 -11.34 19.08 -9.61
CA LEU A 119 -12.73 19.27 -9.19
C LEU A 119 -12.85 19.94 -7.82
N THR A 120 -11.92 19.64 -6.91
CA THR A 120 -11.98 20.12 -5.53
C THR A 120 -11.20 21.41 -5.28
N GLY A 121 -10.47 21.90 -6.28
CA GLY A 121 -9.77 23.20 -6.27
C GLY A 121 -8.54 23.30 -5.36
N ASP A 122 -8.35 22.35 -4.42
CA ASP A 122 -7.22 22.34 -3.50
C ASP A 122 -6.69 20.91 -3.27
N LEU A 123 -5.36 20.76 -3.24
CA LEU A 123 -4.67 19.47 -3.09
C LEU A 123 -5.07 18.77 -1.78
N ARG A 124 -5.41 19.57 -0.76
CA ARG A 124 -5.81 19.11 0.57
C ARG A 124 -7.12 18.33 0.58
N TYR A 125 -8.04 18.62 -0.32
CA TYR A 125 -9.33 17.91 -0.38
C TYR A 125 -9.28 16.61 -1.20
N ALA A 126 -8.22 16.40 -1.99
CA ALA A 126 -7.98 15.11 -2.65
C ALA A 126 -7.59 14.00 -1.64
N LEU A 127 -7.01 14.38 -0.50
CA LEU A 127 -6.58 13.44 0.56
C LEU A 127 -7.75 12.66 1.19
N PRO A 128 -8.88 13.29 1.60
CA PRO A 128 -10.08 12.57 2.04
C PRO A 128 -10.65 11.58 1.02
N ALA A 129 -10.67 11.95 -0.27
CA ALA A 129 -11.14 11.05 -1.32
C ALA A 129 -10.24 9.80 -1.44
N LEU A 130 -8.92 9.96 -1.32
CA LEU A 130 -7.98 8.84 -1.25
C LEU A 130 -8.16 8.00 0.01
N MET A 131 -8.42 8.63 1.16
CA MET A 131 -8.73 7.90 2.41
C MET A 131 -9.99 7.05 2.26
N LEU A 132 -11.05 7.57 1.63
CA LEU A 132 -12.26 6.80 1.33
C LEU A 132 -11.98 5.61 0.39
N LEU A 133 -11.16 5.82 -0.64
CA LEU A 133 -10.75 4.75 -1.55
C LEU A 133 -9.93 3.67 -0.84
N LEU A 134 -9.01 4.05 0.05
CA LEU A 134 -8.26 3.12 0.89
C LEU A 134 -9.16 2.39 1.90
N ALA A 135 -10.14 3.06 2.48
CA ALA A 135 -11.12 2.44 3.36
C ALA A 135 -11.96 1.39 2.60
N ALA A 136 -12.39 1.70 1.37
CA ALA A 136 -13.06 0.73 0.51
C ALA A 136 -12.14 -0.47 0.19
N ALA A 137 -10.85 -0.23 -0.08
CA ALA A 137 -9.87 -1.29 -0.27
C ALA A 137 -9.70 -2.16 0.99
N LEU A 138 -9.71 -1.57 2.19
CA LEU A 138 -9.64 -2.31 3.45
C LEU A 138 -10.84 -3.27 3.60
N VAL A 139 -12.05 -2.78 3.34
CA VAL A 139 -13.28 -3.61 3.37
C VAL A 139 -13.19 -4.73 2.33
N LEU A 140 -12.66 -4.46 1.15
CA LEU A 140 -12.48 -5.45 0.10
C LEU A 140 -11.44 -6.52 0.48
N VAL A 141 -10.33 -6.13 1.10
CA VAL A 141 -9.32 -7.06 1.63
C VAL A 141 -9.88 -7.94 2.75
N GLN A 142 -10.79 -7.42 3.58
CA GLN A 142 -11.49 -8.23 4.59
C GLN A 142 -12.42 -9.28 3.94
N ARG A 143 -13.05 -8.94 2.80
CA ARG A 143 -13.91 -9.84 2.02
C ARG A 143 -13.14 -10.93 1.28
N VAL A 144 -11.84 -10.74 1.03
CA VAL A 144 -10.99 -11.78 0.43
C VAL A 144 -10.70 -12.84 1.47
N ASP A 145 -11.41 -13.97 1.40
CA ASP A 145 -11.03 -15.18 2.12
C ASP A 145 -9.75 -15.76 1.49
N THR A 146 -8.60 -15.49 2.11
CA THR A 146 -7.45 -16.39 2.00
C THR A 146 -7.90 -17.71 2.62
N GLY A 147 -8.20 -18.70 1.78
CA GLY A 147 -8.69 -20.02 2.16
C GLY A 147 -7.70 -20.85 2.98
N THR A 148 -7.31 -20.39 4.17
CA THR A 148 -6.76 -21.22 5.25
C THR A 148 -7.90 -21.96 5.96
N ASN A 149 -8.80 -22.57 5.19
CA ASN A 149 -9.81 -23.53 5.65
C ASN A 149 -9.82 -24.79 4.77
N ALA A 150 -8.78 -25.01 3.95
CA ALA A 150 -8.66 -26.18 3.07
C ALA A 150 -7.89 -27.37 3.68
N GLU A 151 -7.41 -27.30 4.93
CA GLU A 151 -6.72 -28.42 5.60
C GLU A 151 -7.24 -28.68 7.03
N GLY A 152 -8.56 -28.62 7.21
CA GLY A 152 -9.22 -28.82 8.50
C GLY A 152 -10.32 -29.87 8.50
N GLY A 153 -10.35 -30.82 7.55
CA GLY A 153 -11.37 -31.86 7.57
C GLY A 153 -11.32 -32.87 6.42
N SER A 154 -10.63 -33.99 6.63
CA SER A 154 -11.13 -35.36 6.39
C SER A 154 -9.98 -36.38 6.30
N HIS A 155 -9.56 -36.90 7.45
CA HIS A 155 -9.09 -38.27 7.54
C HIS A 155 -10.05 -39.03 8.45
N PRO A 156 -11.05 -39.75 7.92
CA PRO A 156 -11.69 -40.82 8.66
C PRO A 156 -10.76 -42.05 8.63
N GLY A 157 -10.66 -42.73 9.77
CA GLY A 157 -9.86 -43.94 9.95
C GLY A 157 -10.42 -45.19 9.30
#